data_AF-A0AAD6UDC0-F1
#
_entry.id   AF-A0AAD6UDC0-F1
#
_cell.length_a   1.000
_cell.length_b   1.000
_cell.length_c   1.000
_cell.angle_alpha   90.00
_cell.angle_beta   90.00
_cell.angle_gamma   90.00
#
_symmetry.space_group_name_H-M   'P 1'
#
loop_
_entity.id
_entity.type
_entity.pdbx_description
1 polymer ?
#
loop_
_entity_poly.entity_id
_entity_poly.type
_entity_poly.pdbx_seq_one_letter_code
_entity_poly.pdbx_strand_id
1 'polypeptide(L)'
;MSVSPRPDTVAGRYHYAHPVHVLDIAAVRAQKMMPAIQRTRGLSYAGAYLKYGFHEDGFASGLAAAAALLPAKDATHLPFKIDLEVDRRPASAWAAVAFFALVEGTGVRHLVGLVGTCLLNLVALCLWRVFGWGGELRMEGKAD
;
A
#
# COMPACT_ATOMS: atom_id res chain seq x y z
N MET A 1 13.40 -4.49 23.33
CA MET A 1 12.95 -3.29 24.07
C MET A 1 13.97 -2.19 23.83
N SER A 2 13.56 -1.03 23.32
CA SER A 2 14.47 0.11 23.13
C SER A 2 14.78 0.77 24.47
N VAL A 3 16.05 1.05 24.74
CA VAL A 3 16.48 1.80 25.92
C VAL A 3 16.21 3.29 25.67
N SER A 4 15.60 3.98 26.63
CA SER A 4 15.35 5.41 26.52
C SER A 4 16.66 6.21 26.64
N PRO A 5 16.84 7.30 25.86
CA PRO A 5 18.02 8.14 25.95
C PRO A 5 18.13 8.78 27.35
N ARG A 6 19.36 9.02 27.82
CA ARG A 6 19.61 9.65 29.13
C ARG A 6 19.02 11.06 29.16
N PRO A 7 18.27 11.46 30.22
CA PRO A 7 17.53 12.72 30.22
C PRO A 7 18.37 13.98 29.97
N ASP A 8 19.61 14.00 30.45
CA ASP A 8 20.60 15.07 30.30
C ASP A 8 21.13 15.24 28.87
N THR A 9 20.90 14.26 28.00
CA THR A 9 21.36 14.26 26.60
C THR A 9 20.26 14.60 25.60
N VAL A 10 19.02 14.77 26.07
CA VAL A 10 17.86 15.03 25.19
C VAL A 10 17.75 16.53 24.92
N ALA A 11 18.09 16.93 23.69
CA ALA A 11 17.91 18.32 23.23
C ALA A 11 16.43 18.70 23.02
N GLY A 12 15.58 17.72 22.71
CA GLY A 12 14.16 17.94 22.51
C GLY A 12 13.41 16.63 22.20
N ARG A 13 12.11 16.64 22.45
CA ARG A 13 11.19 15.57 22.06
C ARG A 13 10.08 16.16 21.23
N TYR A 14 9.84 15.54 20.08
CA TYR A 14 8.85 15.99 19.13
C TYR A 14 7.95 14.83 18.75
N HIS A 15 6.66 15.10 18.70
CA HIS A 15 5.66 14.14 18.24
C HIS A 15 5.35 14.45 16.79
N TYR A 16 5.64 13.49 15.91
CA TYR A 16 5.30 13.55 14.49
C TYR A 16 4.30 12.44 14.18
N ALA A 17 3.29 12.76 13.38
CA ALA A 17 2.43 11.78 12.76
C ALA A 17 2.84 11.64 11.30
N HIS A 18 3.12 10.42 10.85
CA HIS A 18 3.37 10.15 9.44
C HIS A 18 2.10 9.64 8.77
N PRO A 19 1.73 10.17 7.59
CA PRO A 19 0.64 9.62 6.80
C PRO A 19 0.99 8.19 6.32
N VAL A 20 0.37 7.16 6.92
CA VAL A 20 0.51 5.75 6.50
C VAL A 20 -0.84 5.24 5.98
N HIS A 21 -1.39 5.92 4.97
CA HIS A 21 -2.75 5.66 4.49
C HIS A 21 -2.84 4.72 3.30
N VAL A 22 -1.70 4.37 2.70
CA VAL A 22 -1.67 3.45 1.54
C VAL A 22 -2.21 2.06 1.89
N LEU A 23 -2.29 1.74 3.19
CA LEU A 23 -2.82 0.49 3.74
C LEU A 23 -4.31 0.57 4.12
N ASP A 24 -4.94 1.75 4.00
CA ASP A 24 -6.36 1.96 4.30
C ASP A 24 -7.14 2.25 3.02
N ILE A 25 -8.08 1.35 2.70
CA ILE A 25 -8.95 1.45 1.52
C ILE A 25 -9.78 2.74 1.55
N ALA A 26 -10.26 3.17 2.72
CA ALA A 26 -11.07 4.38 2.83
C ALA A 26 -10.25 5.62 2.48
N ALA A 27 -9.01 5.69 2.96
CA ALA A 27 -8.11 6.80 2.66
C ALA A 27 -7.68 6.81 1.18
N VAL A 28 -7.39 5.65 0.59
CA VAL A 28 -7.09 5.55 -0.85
C VAL A 28 -8.29 6.00 -1.69
N ARG A 29 -9.52 5.67 -1.30
CA ARG A 29 -10.74 6.16 -1.96
C ARG A 29 -10.89 7.67 -1.83
N ALA A 30 -10.67 8.22 -0.64
CA ALA A 30 -10.72 9.66 -0.42
C ALA A 30 -9.68 10.41 -1.27
N GLN A 31 -8.45 9.88 -1.38
CA GLN A 31 -7.41 10.43 -2.26
C GLN A 31 -7.85 10.51 -3.73
N LYS A 32 -8.54 9.47 -4.24
CA LYS A 32 -9.09 9.50 -5.61
C LYS A 32 -10.17 10.56 -5.82
N MET A 33 -10.85 10.96 -4.75
CA MET A 33 -11.90 12.00 -4.80
C MET A 33 -11.34 13.42 -4.66
N MET A 34 -10.08 13.58 -4.25
CA MET A 34 -9.47 14.90 -4.04
C MET A 34 -9.56 15.85 -5.25
N PRO A 35 -9.36 15.41 -6.51
CA PRO A 35 -9.49 16.30 -7.66
C PRO A 35 -10.86 16.96 -7.77
N ALA A 36 -11.93 16.33 -7.29
CA ALA A 36 -13.30 16.85 -7.37
C ALA A 36 -13.56 18.05 -6.45
N ILE A 37 -12.81 18.18 -5.35
CA ILE A 37 -12.98 19.26 -4.37
C ILE A 37 -11.96 20.40 -4.56
N GLN A 38 -10.94 20.20 -5.39
CA GLN A 38 -9.95 21.23 -5.67
C GLN A 38 -10.61 22.45 -6.34
N ARG A 39 -10.23 23.65 -5.88
CA ARG A 39 -10.75 24.95 -6.35
C ARG A 39 -12.25 25.15 -6.18
N THR A 40 -12.92 24.27 -5.46
CA THR A 40 -14.32 24.50 -5.08
C THR A 40 -14.34 25.59 -4.01
N ARG A 41 -15.21 26.59 -4.19
CA ARG A 41 -15.34 27.73 -3.27
C ARG A 41 -14.03 28.50 -3.03
N GLY A 42 -13.10 28.48 -3.99
CA GLY A 42 -11.80 29.14 -3.86
C GLY A 42 -10.81 28.43 -2.93
N LEU A 43 -11.07 27.18 -2.52
CA LEU A 43 -10.19 26.41 -1.66
C LEU A 43 -9.34 25.44 -2.49
N SER A 44 -8.05 25.40 -2.20
CA SER A 44 -7.10 24.44 -2.77
C SER A 44 -6.39 23.69 -1.66
N TYR A 45 -6.27 22.38 -1.83
CA TYR A 45 -5.67 21.48 -0.85
C TYR A 45 -4.31 21.00 -1.35
N ALA A 46 -3.32 20.95 -0.47
CA ALA A 46 -1.97 20.47 -0.75
C ALA A 46 -1.38 19.76 0.47
N GLY A 47 -0.43 18.85 0.24
CA GLY A 47 0.30 18.16 1.29
C GLY A 47 0.56 16.68 1.00
N ALA A 48 1.37 16.07 1.87
CA ALA A 48 1.80 14.67 1.77
C ALA A 48 0.60 13.67 1.78
N TYR A 49 -0.51 14.06 2.39
CA TYR A 49 -1.76 13.27 2.47
C TYR A 49 -2.43 13.04 1.12
N LEU A 50 -2.09 13.82 0.08
CA LEU A 50 -2.70 13.66 -1.25
C LEU A 50 -2.10 12.50 -2.04
N LYS A 51 -1.13 11.77 -1.47
CA LYS A 51 -0.40 10.71 -2.18
C LYS A 51 0.24 9.70 -1.22
N TYR A 52 1.53 9.35 -1.35
CA TYR A 52 2.17 8.28 -0.59
C TYR A 52 2.69 8.71 0.78
N GLY A 53 2.68 10.02 1.07
CA GLY A 53 3.04 10.55 2.37
C GLY A 53 4.48 11.07 2.46
N PHE A 54 5.20 11.18 1.35
CA PHE A 54 6.58 11.64 1.34
C PHE A 54 6.71 13.16 1.15
N HIS A 55 7.91 13.70 1.34
CA HIS A 55 8.19 15.13 1.23
C HIS A 55 7.95 15.64 -0.20
N GLU A 56 8.27 14.79 -1.18
CA GLU A 56 8.08 15.01 -2.61
C GLU A 56 6.60 15.17 -2.97
N ASP A 57 5.71 14.44 -2.28
CA ASP A 57 4.27 14.54 -2.50
C ASP A 57 3.73 15.88 -2.00
N GLY A 58 4.23 16.36 -0.85
CA GLY A 58 3.93 17.70 -0.34
C GLY A 58 4.41 18.80 -1.28
N PHE A 59 5.65 18.70 -1.77
CA PHE A 59 6.22 19.63 -2.72
C PHE A 59 5.42 19.69 -4.03
N ALA A 60 5.18 18.54 -4.66
CA ALA A 60 4.49 18.46 -5.94
C ALA A 60 3.04 18.96 -5.84
N SER A 61 2.31 18.56 -4.79
CA SER A 61 0.92 19.00 -4.59
C SER A 61 0.80 20.48 -4.26
N GLY A 62 1.72 21.04 -3.47
CA GLY A 62 1.78 22.48 -3.19
C GLY A 62 2.04 23.30 -4.44
N LEU A 63 3.00 22.87 -5.25
CA LEU A 63 3.33 23.55 -6.49
C LEU A 63 2.19 23.47 -7.50
N ALA A 64 1.47 22.35 -7.56
CA ALA A 64 0.27 22.21 -8.37
C ALA A 64 -0.89 23.11 -7.92
N ALA A 65 -1.13 23.21 -6.60
CA ALA A 65 -2.14 24.11 -6.05
C ALA A 65 -1.82 25.58 -6.38
N ALA A 66 -0.55 25.98 -6.22
CA ALA A 66 -0.09 27.33 -6.57
C ALA A 66 -0.20 27.61 -8.08
N ALA A 67 0.25 26.69 -8.93
CA ALA A 67 0.18 26.81 -10.38
C ALA A 67 -1.28 26.94 -10.87
N ALA A 68 -2.22 26.27 -10.21
CA ALA A 68 -3.63 26.40 -10.53
C ALA A 68 -4.19 27.81 -10.23
N LEU A 69 -3.65 28.53 -9.25
CA LEU A 69 -4.09 29.89 -8.92
C LEU A 69 -3.52 30.96 -9.85
N LEU A 70 -2.44 30.66 -10.57
CA LEU A 70 -1.82 31.60 -11.50
C LEU A 70 -2.65 31.76 -12.79
N PRO A 71 -2.61 32.94 -13.44
CA PRO A 71 -3.11 33.12 -14.78
C PRO A 71 -2.44 32.14 -15.75
N ALA A 72 -3.19 31.62 -16.73
CA ALA A 72 -2.69 30.60 -17.67
C ALA A 72 -1.42 31.00 -18.45
N LYS A 73 -1.11 32.30 -18.51
CA LYS A 73 0.11 32.85 -19.16
C LYS A 73 1.37 32.74 -18.29
N ASP A 74 1.21 32.62 -16.97
CA ASP A 74 2.31 32.59 -15.99
C ASP A 74 2.52 31.18 -15.42
N ALA A 75 1.47 30.34 -15.42
CA ALA A 75 1.55 28.95 -14.98
C ALA A 75 2.41 28.05 -15.90
N THR A 76 2.71 28.50 -17.12
CA THR A 76 3.47 27.76 -18.15
C THR A 76 4.98 27.81 -17.96
N HIS A 77 5.52 28.62 -17.05
CA HIS A 77 6.98 28.78 -16.85
C HIS A 77 7.50 28.07 -15.58
N LEU A 78 7.01 26.86 -15.30
CA LEU A 78 7.67 26.01 -14.31
C LEU A 78 8.94 25.43 -14.94
N PRO A 79 10.10 25.45 -14.24
CA PRO A 79 11.38 24.97 -14.77
C PRO A 79 11.39 23.44 -15.02
N PHE A 80 10.37 22.74 -14.55
CA PHE A 80 10.16 21.32 -14.77
C PHE A 80 8.66 21.01 -14.78
N LYS A 81 8.30 19.90 -15.44
CA LYS A 81 6.92 19.40 -15.47
C LYS A 81 6.58 18.74 -14.13
N ILE A 82 5.42 19.08 -13.57
CA ILE A 82 4.91 18.45 -12.34
C ILE A 82 3.92 17.35 -12.74
N ASP A 83 4.38 16.11 -12.72
CA ASP A 83 3.49 14.96 -12.88
C ASP A 83 2.94 14.57 -11.51
N LEU A 84 1.72 15.02 -11.20
CA LEU A 84 1.00 14.61 -9.99
C LEU A 84 0.56 13.15 -10.03
N GLU A 85 0.54 12.56 -11.22
CA GLU A 85 0.26 11.15 -11.48
C GLU A 85 1.57 10.34 -11.43
N VAL A 86 1.95 9.86 -10.25
CA VAL A 86 3.14 8.97 -10.12
C VAL A 86 2.82 7.52 -10.47
N ASP A 87 1.53 7.13 -10.49
CA ASP A 87 1.11 5.80 -10.92
C ASP A 87 1.09 5.72 -12.46
N ARG A 88 2.25 5.97 -13.10
CA ARG A 88 2.45 5.67 -14.53
C ARG A 88 2.47 4.16 -14.68
N ARG A 89 1.29 3.55 -14.80
CA ARG A 89 1.18 2.18 -15.26
C ARG A 89 1.61 2.15 -16.72
N PRO A 90 2.68 1.43 -17.10
CA PRO A 90 3.06 1.32 -18.50
C PRO A 90 1.88 0.74 -19.28
N ALA A 91 1.70 1.13 -20.54
CA ALA A 91 0.55 0.69 -21.35
C ALA A 91 0.38 -0.85 -21.36
N SER A 92 1.49 -1.59 -21.24
CA SER A 92 1.54 -3.05 -21.11
C SER A 92 0.87 -3.61 -19.84
N ALA A 93 0.74 -2.82 -18.77
CA ALA A 93 0.13 -3.25 -17.51
C ALA A 93 -1.40 -3.32 -17.59
N TRP A 94 -2.06 -2.67 -18.57
CA TRP A 94 -3.51 -2.69 -18.70
C TRP A 94 -4.06 -4.08 -19.00
N ALA A 95 -3.36 -4.87 -19.82
CA ALA A 95 -3.75 -6.25 -20.12
C ALA A 95 -3.73 -7.10 -18.85
N ALA A 96 -2.68 -6.97 -18.02
CA ALA A 96 -2.59 -7.67 -16.75
C ALA A 96 -3.68 -7.19 -15.77
N VAL A 97 -3.90 -5.89 -15.65
CA VAL A 97 -4.96 -5.32 -14.78
C VAL A 97 -6.34 -5.81 -15.20
N ALA A 98 -6.65 -5.82 -16.49
CA ALA A 98 -7.92 -6.31 -17.01
C ALA A 98 -8.10 -7.81 -16.76
N PHE A 99 -7.04 -8.60 -16.97
CA PHE A 99 -7.03 -10.03 -16.67
C PHE A 99 -7.31 -10.28 -15.18
N PHE A 100 -6.59 -9.61 -14.27
CA PHE A 100 -6.80 -9.78 -12.83
C PHE A 100 -8.18 -9.30 -12.39
N ALA A 101 -8.68 -8.17 -12.92
CA ALA A 101 -10.02 -7.69 -12.61
C ALA A 101 -11.11 -8.66 -13.08
N LEU A 102 -10.94 -9.32 -14.23
CA LEU A 102 -11.84 -10.35 -14.72
C LEU A 102 -11.81 -11.58 -13.81
N VAL A 103 -10.62 -12.06 -13.45
CA VAL A 103 -10.44 -13.22 -12.54
C VAL A 103 -11.04 -12.92 -11.16
N GLU A 104 -10.87 -11.70 -10.67
CA GLU A 104 -11.39 -11.24 -9.38
C GLU A 104 -12.91 -11.05 -9.40
N GLY A 105 -13.47 -10.51 -10.49
CA GLY A 105 -14.90 -10.27 -10.67
C GLY A 105 -15.73 -11.53 -10.99
N THR A 106 -15.12 -12.57 -11.56
CA THR A 106 -15.79 -13.83 -11.92
C THR A 106 -15.82 -14.85 -10.78
N GLY A 107 -15.14 -14.57 -9.66
CA GLY A 107 -15.07 -15.48 -8.51
C GLY A 107 -14.13 -16.68 -8.71
N VAL A 108 -13.43 -16.77 -9.83
CA VAL A 108 -12.45 -17.83 -10.16
C VAL A 108 -11.38 -17.99 -9.08
N ARG A 109 -11.06 -16.92 -8.34
CA ARG A 109 -10.26 -16.96 -7.09
C ARG A 109 -10.67 -18.10 -6.15
N HIS A 110 -11.97 -18.31 -5.97
CA HIS A 110 -12.49 -19.27 -5.00
C HIS A 110 -12.33 -20.69 -5.53
N LEU A 111 -12.53 -20.89 -6.83
CA LEU A 111 -12.31 -22.17 -7.49
C LEU A 111 -10.83 -22.56 -7.45
N VAL A 112 -9.93 -21.62 -7.79
CA VAL A 112 -8.47 -21.83 -7.72
C VAL A 112 -8.03 -22.11 -6.29
N GLY A 113 -8.55 -21.35 -5.32
CA GLY A 113 -8.27 -21.58 -3.90
C GLY A 113 -8.75 -22.94 -3.41
N LEU A 114 -9.96 -23.37 -3.81
CA LEU A 114 -10.53 -24.66 -3.43
C LEU A 114 -9.76 -25.82 -4.05
N VAL A 115 -9.49 -25.76 -5.36
CA VAL A 115 -8.71 -26.77 -6.08
C VAL A 115 -7.29 -26.87 -5.51
N GLY A 116 -6.62 -25.73 -5.30
CA GLY A 116 -5.29 -25.68 -4.70
C GLY A 116 -5.28 -26.27 -3.28
N THR A 117 -6.28 -25.96 -2.46
CA THR A 117 -6.40 -26.52 -1.10
C THR A 117 -6.63 -28.02 -1.14
N CYS A 118 -7.50 -28.52 -2.03
CA CYS A 118 -7.72 -29.95 -2.20
C CYS A 118 -6.44 -30.66 -2.67
N LEU A 119 -5.70 -30.06 -3.60
CA LEU A 119 -4.48 -30.64 -4.14
C LEU A 119 -3.36 -30.69 -3.09
N LEU A 120 -3.19 -29.61 -2.31
CA LEU A 120 -2.26 -29.58 -1.18
C LEU A 120 -2.62 -30.59 -0.09
N ASN A 121 -3.91 -30.78 0.22
CA ASN A 121 -4.35 -31.80 1.15
C ASN A 121 -4.10 -33.23 0.62
N LEU A 122 -4.31 -33.47 -0.67
CA LEU A 122 -3.97 -34.76 -1.29
C LEU A 122 -2.47 -35.05 -1.24
N VAL A 123 -1.63 -34.04 -1.55
CA VAL A 123 -0.17 -34.16 -1.40
C VAL A 123 0.18 -34.42 0.06
N ALA A 124 -0.40 -33.70 1.01
CA ALA A 124 -0.16 -33.92 2.44
C ALA A 124 -0.59 -35.32 2.90
N LEU A 125 -1.73 -35.82 2.43
CA LEU A 125 -2.22 -37.19 2.68
C LEU A 125 -1.29 -38.25 2.07
N CYS A 126 -0.82 -38.04 0.85
CA CYS A 126 0.15 -38.93 0.20
C CYS A 126 1.48 -38.93 0.94
N LEU A 127 1.99 -37.77 1.33
CA LEU A 127 3.21 -37.64 2.13
C LEU A 127 3.03 -38.28 3.51
N TRP A 128 1.88 -38.12 4.15
CA TRP A 128 1.58 -38.78 5.42
C TRP A 128 1.53 -40.30 5.27
N ARG A 129 0.95 -40.83 4.17
CA ARG A 129 0.92 -42.27 3.88
C ARG A 129 2.28 -42.85 3.55
N VAL A 130 3.13 -42.11 2.82
CA VAL A 130 4.45 -42.58 2.38
C VAL A 130 5.48 -42.45 3.49
N PHE A 131 5.47 -41.35 4.22
CA PHE A 131 6.49 -41.03 5.22
C PHE A 131 6.03 -41.20 6.66
N GLY A 132 4.74 -41.45 6.91
CA GLY A 132 4.21 -41.77 8.23
C GLY A 132 4.70 -40.79 9.28
N TRP A 133 4.27 -39.52 9.22
CA TRP A 133 4.54 -38.59 10.32
C TRP A 133 3.68 -39.00 11.53
N GLY A 134 4.19 -40.00 12.23
CA GLY A 134 3.62 -40.74 13.35
C GLY A 134 4.77 -41.43 14.07
N GLY A 135 5.82 -40.66 14.36
CA GLY A 135 6.81 -41.03 15.35
C GLY A 135 6.13 -40.97 16.70
N GLU A 136 5.67 -42.12 17.17
CA GLU A 136 5.39 -42.39 18.57
C GLU A 136 6.61 -41.93 19.36
N LEU A 137 6.48 -40.81 20.08
CA LEU A 137 7.42 -40.44 21.13
C LEU A 137 7.24 -41.48 22.23
N ARG A 138 7.83 -42.66 22.03
CA ARG A 138 8.10 -43.64 23.08
C ARG A 138 9.10 -42.97 24.01
N MET A 139 8.56 -42.21 24.95
CA MET A 139 9.28 -41.78 26.14
C MET A 139 9.70 -43.06 26.86
N GLU A 140 10.94 -43.51 26.64
CA GLU A 140 11.63 -44.40 27.56
C GLU A 140 11.84 -43.63 28.87
N GLY A 141 10.76 -43.50 29.63
CA GLY A 141 10.80 -43.22 31.05
C GLY A 141 11.31 -44.47 31.75
N LYS A 142 12.62 -44.47 32.00
CA LYS A 142 13.31 -45.36 32.92
C LYS A 142 12.59 -45.30 34.28
N ALA A 143 11.87 -46.37 34.62
CA ALA A 143 11.46 -46.65 35.98
C ALA A 143 12.18 -47.95 36.40
N ASP A 144 12.85 -47.84 37.54
CA ASP A 144 13.50 -48.86 38.36
C ASP A 144 14.90 -49.36 37.93
#